data_AF-A0A8P4KTZ2-F1
#
_entry.id   AF-A0A8P4KTZ2-F1
#
_cell.length_a   1.000
_cell.length_b   1.000
_cell.length_c   1.000
_cell.angle_alpha   90.00
_cell.angle_beta   90.00
_cell.angle_gamma   90.00
#
_symmetry.space_group_name_H-M   'P 1'
#
loop_
_entity.id
_entity.type
_entity.pdbx_description
1 polymer ?
#
loop_
_entity_poly.entity_id
_entity_poly.type
_entity_poly.pdbx_seq_one_letter_code
_entity_poly.pdbx_strand_id
1 'polypeptide(L)'
;SHIIDVIECKTFEDLLATTQPLEEYLANAGCLRPLRRLEDKNLLVDDILMFQVLHRVRGPFERFRDGLRTLGVLDKIKGHPESFRPLLCWSPTMLTADLVDSLFTINLSPVGSNRRHAEEVGTQKLGTILAFATGANTVPPIGFFPQPSIEFLHQEQDTATPSKLPIANTCINCLKLPLHTSYRAFQENMDFALGNTHGFGMVKFLIVSHY
;
A
#
# COMPACT_ATOMS: atom_id res chain seq x y z
N SER A 1 -27.27 -6.56 -0.48
CA SER A 1 -26.38 -7.25 -1.44
C SER A 1 -27.30 -8.10 -2.28
N HIS A 2 -27.31 -7.98 -3.61
CA HIS A 2 -28.32 -8.61 -4.47
C HIS A 2 -28.56 -10.10 -4.18
N ILE A 3 -27.52 -10.81 -3.72
CA ILE A 3 -27.64 -12.21 -3.34
C ILE A 3 -28.41 -12.45 -2.03
N ILE A 4 -28.26 -11.57 -1.04
CA ILE A 4 -28.99 -11.65 0.24
C ILE A 4 -30.47 -11.46 -0.02
N ASP A 5 -30.81 -10.46 -0.82
CA ASP A 5 -32.19 -10.12 -1.15
C ASP A 5 -32.89 -11.31 -1.84
N VAL A 6 -32.19 -11.98 -2.77
CA VAL A 6 -32.68 -13.21 -3.41
C VAL A 6 -32.82 -14.36 -2.41
N ILE A 7 -31.85 -14.59 -1.52
CA ILE A 7 -31.88 -15.66 -0.50
C ILE A 7 -33.09 -15.52 0.42
N GLU A 8 -33.43 -14.29 0.79
CA GLU A 8 -34.50 -13.97 1.74
C GLU A 8 -35.92 -14.13 1.17
N CYS A 9 -36.09 -14.27 -0.15
CA CYS A 9 -37.40 -14.48 -0.76
C CYS A 9 -38.10 -15.74 -0.22
N LYS A 10 -39.35 -15.58 0.23
CA LYS A 10 -40.17 -16.67 0.81
C LYS A 10 -41.27 -17.15 -0.12
N THR A 11 -41.62 -16.36 -1.14
CA THR A 11 -42.62 -16.70 -2.14
C THR A 11 -42.04 -16.56 -3.55
N PHE A 12 -42.68 -17.21 -4.52
CA PHE A 12 -42.27 -17.10 -5.92
C PHE A 12 -42.49 -15.69 -6.49
N GLU A 13 -43.55 -15.01 -6.05
CA GLU A 13 -43.85 -13.62 -6.43
C GLU A 13 -42.76 -12.66 -5.94
N ASP A 14 -42.31 -12.81 -4.68
CA ASP A 14 -41.20 -12.03 -4.13
C ASP A 14 -39.91 -12.26 -4.91
N LEU A 15 -39.65 -13.51 -5.30
CA LEU A 15 -38.46 -13.87 -6.09
C LEU A 15 -38.48 -13.18 -7.46
N LEU A 16 -39.62 -13.17 -8.15
CA LEU A 16 -39.76 -12.47 -9.43
C LEU A 16 -39.60 -10.97 -9.27
N ALA A 17 -40.27 -10.36 -8.27
CA ALA A 17 -40.17 -8.93 -8.00
C ALA A 17 -38.74 -8.49 -7.62
N THR A 18 -38.00 -9.35 -6.92
CA THR A 18 -36.60 -9.10 -6.53
C THR A 18 -35.64 -9.25 -7.71
N THR A 19 -35.90 -10.19 -8.62
CA THR A 19 -34.98 -10.50 -9.73
C THR A 19 -35.24 -9.66 -10.99
N GLN A 20 -36.45 -9.16 -11.19
CA GLN A 20 -36.81 -8.33 -12.36
C GLN A 20 -35.94 -7.06 -12.47
N PRO A 21 -35.67 -6.28 -11.41
CA PRO A 21 -34.75 -5.14 -11.49
C PRO A 21 -33.28 -5.54 -11.72
N LEU A 22 -32.94 -6.82 -11.53
CA LEU A 22 -31.58 -7.35 -11.64
C LEU A 22 -31.30 -8.01 -12.99
N GLU A 23 -32.27 -8.04 -13.91
CA GLU A 23 -32.20 -8.81 -15.14
C GLU A 23 -30.94 -8.50 -15.97
N GLU A 24 -30.64 -7.21 -16.19
CA GLU A 24 -29.44 -6.79 -16.93
C GLU A 24 -28.14 -7.23 -16.22
N TYR A 25 -28.09 -7.07 -14.89
CA TYR A 25 -26.95 -7.52 -14.10
C TYR A 25 -26.77 -9.04 -14.20
N LEU A 26 -27.86 -9.81 -14.07
CA LEU A 26 -27.83 -11.27 -14.16
C LEU A 26 -27.42 -11.72 -15.57
N ALA A 27 -27.86 -11.04 -16.61
CA ALA A 27 -27.45 -11.32 -17.99
C ALA A 27 -25.95 -11.10 -18.18
N ASN A 28 -25.44 -9.94 -17.74
CA ASN A 28 -24.02 -9.60 -17.82
C ASN A 28 -23.13 -10.51 -16.95
N ALA A 29 -23.67 -10.98 -15.82
CA ALA A 29 -23.02 -11.95 -14.94
C ALA A 29 -23.07 -13.39 -15.46
N GLY A 30 -23.89 -13.68 -16.49
CA GLY A 30 -24.15 -15.03 -16.97
C GLY A 30 -25.00 -15.89 -16.03
N CYS A 31 -25.72 -15.25 -15.10
CA CYS A 31 -26.59 -15.91 -14.11
C CYS A 31 -28.08 -15.87 -14.49
N LEU A 32 -28.43 -15.19 -15.59
CA LEU A 32 -29.82 -15.08 -16.02
C LEU A 32 -30.38 -16.46 -16.37
N ARG A 33 -31.45 -16.86 -15.70
CA ARG A 33 -32.11 -18.15 -15.88
C ARG A 33 -33.63 -18.03 -15.80
N PRO A 34 -34.38 -18.90 -16.48
CA PRO A 34 -35.81 -18.99 -16.28
C PRO A 34 -36.14 -19.45 -14.86
N LEU A 35 -36.97 -18.68 -14.16
CA LEU A 35 -37.51 -19.01 -12.85
C LEU A 35 -38.96 -19.49 -13.02
N ARG A 36 -39.27 -20.69 -12.52
CA ARG A 36 -40.60 -21.31 -12.65
C ARG A 36 -41.26 -21.58 -11.30
N ARG A 37 -40.44 -21.69 -10.25
CA ARG A 37 -40.87 -22.00 -8.87
C ARG A 37 -39.85 -21.45 -7.87
N LEU A 38 -40.25 -21.37 -6.61
CA LEU A 38 -39.40 -20.81 -5.55
C LEU A 38 -38.10 -21.60 -5.37
N GLU A 39 -38.10 -22.91 -5.62
CA GLU A 39 -36.92 -23.76 -5.44
C GLU A 39 -35.79 -23.42 -6.43
N ASP A 40 -36.11 -22.79 -7.57
CA ASP A 40 -35.11 -22.34 -8.55
C ASP A 40 -34.23 -21.21 -7.98
N LYS A 41 -34.66 -20.57 -6.88
CA LYS A 41 -33.87 -19.61 -6.11
C LYS A 41 -32.49 -20.14 -5.76
N ASN A 42 -32.39 -21.38 -5.29
CA ASN A 42 -31.12 -21.93 -4.83
C ASN A 42 -30.11 -22.00 -5.97
N LEU A 43 -30.57 -22.38 -7.16
CA LEU A 43 -29.72 -22.45 -8.34
C LEU A 43 -29.29 -21.06 -8.81
N LEU A 44 -30.20 -20.07 -8.75
CA LEU A 44 -29.84 -18.67 -9.04
C LEU A 44 -28.80 -18.13 -8.05
N VAL A 45 -28.95 -18.44 -6.76
CA VAL A 45 -27.98 -18.06 -5.72
C VAL A 45 -26.62 -18.70 -6.00
N ASP A 46 -26.59 -19.99 -6.35
CA ASP A 46 -25.36 -20.68 -6.73
C ASP A 46 -24.69 -20.00 -7.94
N ASP A 47 -25.46 -19.67 -8.99
CA ASP A 47 -24.94 -18.98 -10.18
C ASP A 47 -24.34 -17.61 -9.80
N ILE A 48 -25.03 -16.83 -8.95
CA ILE A 48 -24.54 -15.52 -8.48
C ILE A 48 -23.27 -15.68 -7.63
N LEU A 49 -23.22 -16.66 -6.73
CA LEU A 49 -22.02 -16.96 -5.92
C LEU A 49 -20.83 -17.33 -6.81
N MET A 50 -21.05 -18.22 -7.78
CA MET A 50 -20.02 -18.63 -8.73
C MET A 50 -19.48 -17.45 -9.52
N PHE A 51 -20.36 -16.55 -9.98
CA PHE A 51 -19.93 -15.34 -10.65
C PHE A 51 -19.08 -14.43 -9.75
N GLN A 52 -19.59 -14.15 -8.54
CA GLN A 52 -18.97 -13.22 -7.60
C GLN A 52 -17.64 -13.74 -7.02
N VAL A 53 -17.49 -15.05 -6.84
CA VAL A 53 -16.28 -15.60 -6.22
C VAL A 53 -15.27 -16.05 -7.26
N LEU A 54 -15.71 -16.60 -8.39
CA LEU A 54 -14.82 -17.30 -9.33
C LEU A 54 -14.80 -16.65 -10.70
N HIS A 55 -15.94 -16.51 -11.39
CA HIS A 55 -15.92 -16.15 -12.81
C HIS A 55 -15.40 -14.73 -13.05
N ARG A 56 -15.82 -13.75 -12.22
CA ARG A 56 -15.39 -12.35 -12.41
C ARG A 56 -13.88 -12.15 -12.21
N VAL A 57 -13.25 -12.97 -11.38
CA VAL A 57 -11.80 -12.87 -11.08
C VAL A 57 -10.95 -13.76 -11.97
N ARG A 58 -11.56 -14.73 -12.67
CA ARG A 58 -10.86 -15.73 -13.47
C ARG A 58 -9.96 -15.11 -14.54
N GLY A 59 -10.51 -14.22 -15.38
CA GLY A 59 -9.73 -13.55 -16.45
C GLY A 59 -8.54 -12.74 -15.91
N PRO A 60 -8.74 -11.83 -14.94
CA PRO A 60 -7.65 -11.14 -14.27
C PRO A 60 -6.62 -12.08 -13.64
N PHE A 61 -7.06 -13.14 -12.97
CA PHE A 61 -6.20 -14.13 -12.34
C PHE A 61 -5.36 -14.91 -13.35
N GLU A 62 -5.95 -15.35 -14.47
CA GLU A 62 -5.24 -16.05 -15.53
C GLU A 62 -4.18 -15.16 -16.16
N ARG A 63 -4.50 -13.88 -16.45
CA ARG A 63 -3.52 -12.90 -16.95
C ARG A 63 -2.41 -12.62 -15.96
N PHE A 64 -2.74 -12.49 -14.67
CA PHE A 64 -1.74 -12.32 -13.62
C PHE A 64 -0.78 -13.52 -13.55
N ARG A 65 -1.33 -14.74 -13.58
CA ARG A 65 -0.56 -15.98 -13.63
C ARG A 65 0.33 -16.05 -14.87
N ASP A 66 -0.17 -15.65 -16.03
CA ASP A 66 0.61 -15.65 -17.27
C ASP A 66 1.71 -14.59 -17.25
N GLY A 67 1.45 -13.40 -16.69
CA GLY A 67 2.48 -12.39 -16.44
C GLY A 67 3.62 -12.90 -15.55
N LEU A 68 3.29 -13.65 -14.48
CA LEU A 68 4.30 -14.30 -13.63
C LEU A 68 5.07 -15.42 -14.36
N ARG A 69 4.48 -16.07 -15.36
CA ARG A 69 5.16 -17.10 -16.18
C ARG A 69 6.17 -16.50 -17.14
N THR A 70 5.93 -15.29 -17.67
CA THR A 70 6.76 -14.68 -18.72
C THR A 70 8.25 -14.68 -18.39
N LEU A 71 8.62 -14.49 -17.12
CA LEU A 71 10.01 -14.51 -16.64
C LEU A 71 10.32 -15.69 -15.71
N GLY A 72 9.49 -16.74 -15.72
CA GLY A 72 9.67 -17.94 -14.89
C GLY A 72 9.42 -17.75 -13.39
N VAL A 73 8.90 -16.58 -12.96
CA VAL A 73 8.63 -16.27 -11.55
C VAL A 73 7.60 -17.24 -10.96
N LEU A 74 6.57 -17.60 -11.73
CA LEU A 74 5.54 -18.53 -11.27
C LEU A 74 6.12 -19.90 -10.88
N ASP A 75 7.08 -20.41 -11.64
CA ASP A 75 7.69 -21.72 -11.37
C ASP A 75 8.56 -21.66 -10.11
N LYS A 76 9.24 -20.53 -9.88
CA LYS A 76 9.99 -20.29 -8.65
C LYS A 76 9.09 -20.16 -7.43
N ILE A 77 7.95 -19.45 -7.54
CA ILE A 77 6.96 -19.36 -6.47
C ILE A 77 6.45 -20.76 -6.09
N LYS A 78 6.10 -21.58 -7.09
CA LYS A 78 5.60 -22.95 -6.86
C LYS A 78 6.67 -23.89 -6.30
N GLY A 79 7.91 -23.76 -6.75
CA GLY A 79 9.03 -24.58 -6.28
C GLY A 79 9.52 -24.22 -4.88
N HIS A 80 9.29 -22.97 -4.44
CA HIS A 80 9.83 -22.45 -3.18
C HIS A 80 8.80 -21.63 -2.38
N PRO A 81 7.61 -22.16 -2.05
CA PRO A 81 6.51 -21.39 -1.46
C PRO A 81 6.91 -20.68 -0.16
N GLU A 82 7.70 -21.32 0.69
CA GLU A 82 8.14 -20.74 1.97
C GLU A 82 9.08 -19.54 1.78
N SER A 83 9.94 -19.54 0.75
CA SER A 83 10.82 -18.40 0.45
C SER A 83 10.04 -17.19 -0.07
N PHE A 84 8.93 -17.42 -0.78
CA PHE A 84 8.08 -16.35 -1.31
C PHE A 84 6.97 -15.92 -0.35
N ARG A 85 6.66 -16.72 0.68
CA ARG A 85 5.65 -16.39 1.69
C ARG A 85 5.86 -15.01 2.34
N PRO A 86 7.05 -14.62 2.83
CA PRO A 86 7.23 -13.28 3.39
C PRO A 86 7.09 -12.15 2.35
N LEU A 87 7.34 -12.44 1.06
CA LEU A 87 7.25 -11.49 -0.05
C LEU A 87 5.81 -11.26 -0.54
N LEU A 88 5.02 -12.33 -0.59
CA LEU A 88 3.69 -12.34 -1.21
C LEU A 88 2.55 -12.39 -0.20
N CYS A 89 2.84 -12.77 1.04
CA CYS A 89 1.85 -12.79 2.12
C CYS A 89 2.21 -11.73 3.16
N TRP A 90 1.18 -11.04 3.65
CA TRP A 90 1.35 -10.09 4.73
C TRP A 90 1.87 -10.81 5.99
N SER A 91 2.96 -10.29 6.55
CA SER A 91 3.46 -10.67 7.87
C SER A 91 3.70 -9.40 8.70
N PRO A 92 3.04 -9.25 9.85
CA PRO A 92 3.27 -8.10 10.71
C PRO A 92 4.65 -8.24 11.36
N THR A 93 5.60 -7.39 10.95
CA THR A 93 6.87 -7.23 11.65
C THR A 93 6.77 -5.97 12.51
N MET A 94 7.04 -6.09 13.81
CA MET A 94 7.07 -4.93 14.69
C MET A 94 8.32 -4.09 14.39
N LEU A 95 8.12 -2.81 14.06
CA LEU A 95 9.20 -1.84 13.94
C LEU A 95 9.73 -1.48 15.33
N THR A 96 10.98 -1.85 15.61
CA THR A 96 11.70 -1.45 16.83
C THR A 96 12.60 -0.24 16.58
N ALA A 97 13.03 0.44 17.65
CA ALA A 97 13.99 1.54 17.57
C ALA A 97 15.30 1.12 16.94
N ASP A 98 15.85 0.00 17.39
CA ASP A 98 17.11 -0.54 16.90
C ASP A 98 17.04 -0.90 15.40
N LEU A 99 15.89 -1.41 14.95
CA LEU A 99 15.69 -1.72 13.54
C LEU A 99 15.70 -0.42 12.72
N VAL A 100 14.97 0.61 13.12
CA VAL A 100 14.94 1.88 12.39
C VAL A 100 16.29 2.58 12.39
N ASP A 101 17.02 2.54 13.51
CA ASP A 101 18.39 3.08 13.59
C ASP A 101 19.33 2.36 12.62
N SER A 102 19.20 1.04 12.47
CA SER A 102 19.97 0.25 11.50
C SER A 102 19.58 0.45 10.03
N LEU A 103 18.37 0.96 9.76
CA LEU A 103 17.87 1.14 8.39
C LEU A 103 18.43 2.39 7.72
N PHE A 104 18.58 3.48 8.48
CA PHE A 104 18.99 4.77 7.93
C PHE A 104 20.50 4.98 8.00
N THR A 105 21.12 5.31 6.87
CA THR A 105 22.47 5.87 6.85
C THR A 105 22.39 7.39 7.02
N ILE A 106 22.98 7.93 8.08
CA ILE A 106 23.01 9.37 8.34
C ILE A 106 24.25 9.97 7.67
N ASN A 107 24.04 10.82 6.67
CA ASN A 107 25.11 11.51 5.96
C ASN A 107 25.45 12.82 6.68
N LEU A 108 26.32 12.73 7.67
CA LEU A 108 26.77 13.88 8.45
C LEU A 108 27.91 14.62 7.74
N SER A 109 28.00 15.92 7.96
CA SER A 109 29.11 16.73 7.46
C SER A 109 30.43 16.39 8.17
N PRO A 110 31.59 16.79 7.60
CA PRO A 110 32.90 16.47 8.16
C PRO A 110 33.06 16.91 9.61
N VAL A 111 33.74 16.08 10.40
CA VAL A 111 34.06 16.35 11.81
C VAL A 111 34.84 17.66 11.90
N GLY A 112 34.39 18.56 12.78
CA GLY A 112 34.99 19.89 12.98
C GLY A 112 34.41 21.01 12.10
N SER A 113 33.43 20.72 11.24
CA SER A 113 32.70 21.79 10.53
C SER A 113 31.59 22.39 11.42
N ASN A 114 31.29 23.68 11.23
CA ASN A 114 30.16 24.34 11.89
C ASN A 114 28.81 23.68 11.55
N ARG A 115 28.74 22.94 10.43
CA ARG A 115 27.55 22.19 10.01
C ARG A 115 27.32 20.97 10.90
N ARG A 116 28.39 20.26 11.30
CA ARG A 116 28.31 19.03 12.09
C ARG A 116 27.68 19.24 13.46
N HIS A 117 28.00 20.35 14.12
CA HIS A 117 27.44 20.64 15.45
C HIS A 117 25.92 20.89 15.43
N ALA A 118 25.38 21.32 14.29
CA ALA A 118 23.95 21.56 14.13
C ALA A 118 23.15 20.29 13.79
N GLU A 119 23.81 19.20 13.40
CA GLU A 119 23.19 17.98 12.88
C GLU A 119 22.82 16.95 13.97
N GLU A 120 23.34 17.07 15.20
CA GLU A 120 23.28 16.01 16.24
C GLU A 120 22.07 16.10 17.20
N VAL A 121 20.99 16.82 16.83
CA VAL A 121 19.88 17.15 17.73
C VAL A 121 18.52 16.58 17.25
N GLY A 122 18.21 15.33 17.61
CA GLY A 122 16.81 14.90 17.78
C GLY A 122 16.42 13.52 17.21
N THR A 123 15.70 12.73 18.03
CA THR A 123 15.06 11.45 17.64
C THR A 123 13.56 11.52 17.93
N GLN A 124 12.72 11.09 16.98
CA GLN A 124 11.24 11.08 17.07
C GLN A 124 10.65 9.72 16.67
N LYS A 125 9.33 9.54 16.80
CA LYS A 125 8.59 8.26 16.64
C LYS A 125 8.90 7.55 15.31
N LEU A 126 9.44 6.35 15.44
CA LEU A 126 10.22 5.65 14.43
C LEU A 126 9.41 5.14 13.22
N GLY A 127 8.18 4.67 13.45
CA GLY A 127 7.31 4.17 12.37
C GLY A 127 6.82 5.28 11.44
N THR A 128 6.56 6.48 11.98
CA THR A 128 6.06 7.62 11.20
C THR A 128 7.17 8.24 10.35
N ILE A 129 8.42 8.24 10.84
CA ILE A 129 9.59 8.68 10.08
C ILE A 129 9.87 7.72 8.92
N LEU A 130 9.80 6.41 9.15
CA LEU A 130 9.99 5.41 8.09
C LEU A 130 8.96 5.58 6.98
N ALA A 131 7.68 5.71 7.35
CA ALA A 131 6.59 5.93 6.41
C ALA A 131 6.77 7.22 5.61
N PHE A 132 7.18 8.30 6.28
CA PHE A 132 7.44 9.58 5.65
C PHE A 132 8.60 9.51 4.66
N ALA A 133 9.72 8.90 5.03
CA ALA A 133 10.93 8.85 4.21
C ALA A 133 10.85 7.85 3.04
N THR A 134 10.15 6.73 3.23
CA THR A 134 10.19 5.58 2.30
C THR A 134 8.82 5.27 1.68
N GLY A 135 7.75 5.88 2.17
CA GLY A 135 6.37 5.50 1.82
C GLY A 135 5.91 4.18 2.46
N ALA A 136 6.76 3.43 3.15
CA ALA A 136 6.43 2.12 3.71
C ALA A 136 6.29 2.16 5.24
N ASN A 137 5.23 1.54 5.75
CA ASN A 137 4.99 1.41 7.20
C ASN A 137 5.66 0.18 7.81
N THR A 138 6.41 -0.59 7.02
CA THR A 138 7.17 -1.79 7.40
C THR A 138 8.36 -1.95 6.46
N VAL A 139 9.43 -2.60 6.93
CA VAL A 139 10.58 -2.94 6.07
C VAL A 139 10.16 -3.98 5.03
N PRO A 140 10.45 -3.78 3.72
CA PRO A 140 10.21 -4.80 2.71
C PRO A 140 11.04 -6.06 3.00
N PRO A 141 10.58 -7.27 2.64
CA PRO A 141 11.32 -8.49 2.96
C PRO A 141 12.67 -8.63 2.21
N ILE A 142 12.86 -7.90 1.11
CA ILE A 142 14.16 -7.77 0.43
C ILE A 142 15.00 -6.60 0.95
N GLY A 143 14.54 -5.90 1.99
CA GLY A 143 15.09 -4.62 2.42
C GLY A 143 14.73 -3.47 1.47
N PHE A 144 15.24 -2.29 1.78
CA PHE A 144 15.08 -1.10 0.95
C PHE A 144 16.25 -0.96 -0.03
N PHE A 145 15.95 -0.57 -1.27
CA PHE A 145 16.97 -0.21 -2.27
C PHE A 145 16.54 1.03 -3.05
N PRO A 146 17.35 2.11 -3.08
CA PRO A 146 18.59 2.30 -2.30
C PRO A 146 18.31 2.30 -0.78
N GLN A 147 19.35 2.08 0.02
CA GLN A 147 19.22 2.08 1.48
C GLN A 147 18.68 3.45 1.96
N PRO A 148 17.75 3.50 2.94
CA PRO A 148 17.22 4.75 3.46
C PRO A 148 18.34 5.64 4.00
N SER A 149 18.25 6.94 3.72
CA SER A 149 19.27 7.91 4.11
C SER A 149 18.67 9.16 4.72
N ILE A 150 19.42 9.77 5.63
CA ILE A 150 19.12 11.10 6.17
C ILE A 150 20.17 12.08 5.67
N GLU A 151 19.70 13.16 5.05
CA GLU A 151 20.49 14.32 4.63
C GLU A 151 20.03 15.56 5.41
N PHE A 152 20.89 16.57 5.50
CA PHE A 152 20.55 17.84 6.15
C PHE A 152 20.44 18.96 5.11
N LEU A 153 19.35 19.73 5.18
CA LEU A 153 19.16 20.91 4.37
C LEU A 153 20.00 22.04 4.96
N HIS A 154 21.06 22.39 4.25
CA HIS A 154 21.87 23.57 4.55
C HIS A 154 21.30 24.78 3.83
N GLN A 155 21.45 25.96 4.44
CA GLN A 155 21.06 27.22 3.83
C GLN A 155 21.88 27.44 2.55
N GLU A 156 21.22 27.44 1.39
CA GLU A 156 21.83 27.89 0.14
C GLU A 156 21.94 29.41 0.16
N GLN A 157 23.08 29.94 -0.29
CA GLN A 157 23.46 31.36 -0.18
C GLN A 157 22.47 32.34 -0.87
N ASP A 158 21.57 31.84 -1.73
CA ASP A 158 20.64 32.65 -2.54
C ASP A 158 19.16 32.59 -2.10
N THR A 159 18.81 31.88 -1.02
CA THR A 159 17.41 31.83 -0.54
C THR A 159 17.23 32.60 0.76
N ALA A 160 16.34 33.60 0.74
CA ALA A 160 16.12 34.53 1.85
C ALA A 160 15.49 33.88 3.11
N THR A 161 15.01 32.64 3.02
CA THR A 161 14.40 31.91 4.16
C THR A 161 14.83 30.44 4.17
N PRO A 162 15.42 29.93 5.26
CA PRO A 162 15.73 28.50 5.38
C PRO A 162 14.44 27.68 5.41
N SER A 163 14.45 26.51 4.74
CA SER A 163 13.34 25.56 4.83
C SER A 163 13.12 25.16 6.29
N LYS A 164 11.86 25.18 6.73
CA LYS A 164 11.48 24.83 8.11
C LYS A 164 10.88 23.44 8.24
N LEU A 165 10.55 22.79 7.12
CA LEU A 165 9.89 21.48 7.12
C LEU A 165 10.84 20.40 6.55
N PRO A 166 10.75 19.16 7.06
CA PRO A 166 11.44 18.03 6.47
C PRO A 166 10.88 17.73 5.07
N ILE A 167 11.75 17.23 4.19
CA ILE A 167 11.39 16.83 2.82
C ILE A 167 11.67 15.34 2.66
N ALA A 168 10.69 14.59 2.16
CA ALA A 168 10.88 13.18 1.83
C ALA A 168 10.96 12.96 0.32
N ASN A 169 12.01 12.25 -0.09
CA ASN A 169 12.19 11.74 -1.44
C ASN A 169 12.01 10.21 -1.42
N THR A 170 10.77 9.75 -1.47
CA THR A 170 10.41 8.32 -1.34
C THR A 170 11.02 7.44 -2.43
N CYS A 171 11.17 7.95 -3.67
CA CYS A 171 11.79 7.20 -4.77
C CYS A 171 13.25 6.77 -4.49
N ILE A 172 13.94 7.49 -3.62
CA ILE A 172 15.33 7.21 -3.24
C ILE A 172 15.50 6.98 -1.73
N ASN A 173 14.38 6.77 -1.01
CA ASN A 173 14.36 6.57 0.44
C ASN A 173 15.14 7.66 1.24
N CYS A 174 15.17 8.90 0.76
CA CYS A 174 15.97 9.97 1.38
C CYS A 174 15.08 10.97 2.13
N LEU A 175 15.36 11.15 3.42
CA LEU A 175 14.77 12.16 4.28
C LEU A 175 15.73 13.33 4.42
N LYS A 176 15.31 14.53 4.02
CA LYS A 176 16.08 15.76 4.19
C LYS A 176 15.54 16.55 5.37
N LEU A 177 16.38 16.74 6.39
CA LEU A 177 16.02 17.44 7.62
C LEU A 177 16.51 18.89 7.60
N PRO A 178 15.64 19.89 7.84
CA PRO A 178 16.08 21.26 8.09
C PRO A 178 16.85 21.36 9.42
N LEU A 179 17.83 22.26 9.44
CA LEU A 179 18.55 22.59 10.66
C LEU A 179 17.74 23.59 11.50
N HIS A 180 17.51 23.26 12.77
CA HIS A 180 16.79 24.11 13.71
C HIS A 180 17.67 24.49 14.90
N THR A 181 17.49 25.70 15.42
CA THR A 181 18.24 26.22 16.58
C THR A 181 17.73 25.69 17.92
N SER A 182 16.60 24.99 17.95
CA SER A 182 16.08 24.33 19.15
C SER A 182 15.37 23.03 18.81
N TYR A 183 15.48 22.06 19.72
CA TYR A 183 14.77 20.79 19.61
C TYR A 183 13.25 20.97 19.54
N ARG A 184 12.70 21.93 20.29
CA ARG A 184 11.26 22.23 20.27
C ARG A 184 10.79 22.66 18.87
N ALA A 185 11.53 23.55 18.22
CA ALA A 185 11.20 23.98 16.86
C ALA A 185 11.33 22.83 15.86
N PHE A 186 12.35 21.96 15.99
CA PHE A 186 12.46 20.75 15.19
C PHE A 186 11.25 19.83 15.39
N GLN A 187 10.89 19.54 16.64
CA GLN A 187 9.76 18.68 16.97
C GLN A 187 8.44 19.21 16.42
N GLU A 188 8.12 20.49 16.64
CA GLU A 188 6.87 21.10 16.16
C GLU A 188 6.75 21.03 14.62
N ASN A 189 7.85 21.28 13.90
CA ASN A 189 7.86 21.21 12.43
C ASN A 189 7.81 19.76 11.91
N MET A 190 8.45 18.82 12.60
CA MET A 190 8.38 17.39 12.26
C MET A 190 6.97 16.84 12.50
N ASP A 191 6.38 17.08 13.67
CA ASP A 191 5.03 16.66 14.01
C ASP A 191 4.01 17.27 13.03
N PHE A 192 4.19 18.53 12.63
CA PHE A 192 3.38 19.18 11.60
C PHE A 192 3.51 18.47 10.24
N ALA A 193 4.72 18.19 9.76
CA ALA A 193 4.92 17.53 8.47
C ALA A 193 4.37 16.10 8.45
N LEU A 194 4.57 15.34 9.53
CA LEU A 194 4.03 13.99 9.68
C LEU A 194 2.50 13.99 9.77
N GLY A 195 1.92 14.94 10.51
CA GLY A 195 0.46 15.08 10.64
C GLY A 195 -0.24 15.48 9.34
N ASN A 196 0.47 16.13 8.41
CA ASN A 196 -0.11 16.61 7.14
C ASN A 196 0.16 15.68 5.93
N THR A 197 0.85 14.54 6.10
CA THR A 197 1.23 13.64 4.99
C THR A 197 0.34 12.39 4.84
N HIS A 198 -0.88 12.40 5.36
CA HIS A 198 -1.86 11.31 5.22
C HIS A 198 -2.07 10.93 3.74
N GLY A 199 -1.38 9.89 3.25
CA GLY A 199 -1.66 9.24 1.96
C GLY A 199 -0.49 9.06 0.98
N PHE A 200 0.68 9.68 1.18
CA PHE A 200 1.84 9.47 0.31
C PHE A 200 2.66 8.25 0.74
N GLY A 201 2.16 7.04 0.46
CA GLY A 201 2.89 5.81 0.80
C GLY A 201 2.14 4.49 0.58
N MET A 202 0.82 4.51 0.42
CA MET A 202 0.12 3.32 -0.08
C MET A 202 0.39 3.20 -1.58
N VAL A 203 1.53 2.61 -1.92
CA VAL A 203 1.85 2.13 -3.27
C VAL A 203 0.77 1.11 -3.65
N LYS A 204 -0.34 1.60 -4.21
CA LYS A 204 -1.04 0.87 -5.25
C LYS A 204 0.02 0.67 -6.33
N PHE A 205 0.34 -0.59 -6.63
CA PHE A 205 1.03 -0.96 -7.85
C PHE A 205 0.28 -0.34 -9.04
N LEU A 206 0.68 0.86 -9.47
CA LEU A 206 0.30 1.41 -10.75
C LEU A 206 1.43 1.03 -11.71
N ILE A 207 1.24 -0.09 -12.41
CA ILE A 207 1.94 -0.31 -13.67
C ILE A 207 1.45 0.80 -14.60
N VAL A 208 2.20 1.89 -14.70
CA VAL A 208 2.04 2.83 -15.81
C VAL A 208 2.93 2.28 -16.93
N SER A 209 2.30 1.52 -17.83
CA SER A 209 2.86 1.31 -19.16
C SER A 209 2.91 2.66 -19.85
N HIS A 210 4.12 3.15 -20.13
CA HIS A 210 4.30 4.21 -21.11
C HIS A 210 4.03 3.63 -22.51
N TYR A 211 3.01 4.16 -23.18
CA TYR A 211 3.05 4.41 -24.61
C TYR A 211 3.47 5.87 -24.80
#